data_AF-A0A354MXV2-F1
#
_entry.id   AF-A0A354MXV2-F1
#
_cell.length_a   1.000
_cell.length_b   1.000
_cell.length_c   1.000
_cell.angle_alpha   90.00
_cell.angle_beta   90.00
_cell.angle_gamma   90.00
#
_symmetry.space_group_name_H-M   'P 1'
#
loop_
_entity.id
_entity.type
_entity.pdbx_description
1 polymer ?
#
loop_
_entity_poly.entity_id
_entity_poly.type
_entity_poly.pdbx_seq_one_letter_code
_entity_poly.pdbx_strand_id
1 'polypeptide(L)'
;TDLEGKTLTTSVAGSTTQPIVDFLLEKNHVSADVDVALDHDALVASIARYEVDYAVLPEPKVTAALMQNADYEVKLNLSTEWDKVSDGSLAMGCIVARNEFINEHKGAVNRFLDDYKASVDYIADDSHADESAQTIVDAGVLPKLPIAKKALANLKGSIVFREGKEMKSTLVSFYGVLLESSPDSIGGALPSDSFYYAR
;
A
#
# COMPACT_ATOMS: atom_id res chain seq x y z
N THR A 1 1.42 -24.61 0.13
CA THR A 1 2.06 -23.40 0.70
C THR A 1 1.79 -23.38 2.19
N ASP A 2 2.52 -22.59 3.00
CA ASP A 2 2.35 -22.60 4.47
C ASP A 2 1.01 -22.04 4.96
N LEU A 3 0.28 -21.32 4.08
CA LEU A 3 -1.04 -20.74 4.36
C LEU A 3 -2.22 -21.68 4.04
N GLU A 4 -1.99 -22.84 3.42
CA GLU A 4 -3.07 -23.75 3.03
C GLU A 4 -3.84 -24.26 4.26
N GLY A 5 -5.16 -24.02 4.28
CA GLY A 5 -6.06 -24.35 5.39
C GLY A 5 -5.80 -23.55 6.67
N LYS A 6 -5.12 -22.40 6.57
CA LYS A 6 -4.84 -21.49 7.69
C LYS A 6 -5.74 -20.26 7.66
N THR A 7 -5.77 -19.53 8.78
CA THR A 7 -6.45 -18.23 8.88
C THR A 7 -5.43 -17.10 8.79
N LEU A 8 -5.62 -16.22 7.81
CA LEU A 8 -4.88 -14.97 7.65
C LEU A 8 -5.73 -13.83 8.21
N THR A 9 -5.19 -13.05 9.15
CA THR A 9 -5.93 -11.92 9.72
C THR A 9 -5.50 -10.61 9.04
N THR A 10 -6.45 -9.91 8.42
CA THR A 10 -6.25 -8.54 7.94
C THR A 10 -6.84 -7.55 8.94
N SER A 11 -6.78 -6.25 8.62
CA SER A 11 -7.28 -5.18 9.47
C SER A 11 -8.17 -4.24 8.67
N VAL A 12 -9.19 -3.68 9.33
CA VAL A 12 -10.15 -2.73 8.76
C VAL A 12 -11.05 -3.38 7.71
N ALA A 13 -12.26 -3.73 8.14
CA ALA A 13 -13.30 -4.26 7.26
C ALA A 13 -13.68 -3.26 6.17
N GLY A 14 -13.90 -3.77 4.95
CA GLY A 14 -14.26 -2.95 3.80
C GLY A 14 -13.10 -2.11 3.22
N SER A 15 -11.87 -2.32 3.70
CA SER A 15 -10.67 -1.76 3.06
C SER A 15 -10.35 -2.49 1.75
N THR A 16 -9.45 -1.89 0.96
CA THR A 16 -8.93 -2.53 -0.27
C THR A 16 -8.06 -3.75 0.00
N THR A 17 -7.62 -3.97 1.24
CA THR A 17 -6.74 -5.09 1.61
C THR A 17 -7.39 -6.45 1.37
N GLN A 18 -8.68 -6.59 1.71
CA GLN A 18 -9.39 -7.86 1.56
C GLN A 18 -9.45 -8.31 0.08
N PRO A 19 -9.97 -7.50 -0.87
CA PRO A 19 -9.93 -7.83 -2.30
C PRO A 19 -8.53 -8.16 -2.83
N ILE A 20 -7.49 -7.47 -2.35
CA ILE A 20 -6.10 -7.72 -2.77
C ILE A 20 -5.65 -9.11 -2.29
N VAL A 21 -5.89 -9.43 -1.03
CA VAL A 21 -5.52 -10.72 -0.44
C VAL A 21 -6.28 -11.86 -1.13
N ASP A 22 -7.59 -11.70 -1.34
CA ASP A 22 -8.42 -12.71 -2.02
C ASP A 22 -7.92 -12.96 -3.44
N PHE A 23 -7.63 -11.90 -4.20
CA PHE A 23 -7.05 -12.02 -5.54
C PHE A 23 -5.72 -12.78 -5.52
N LEU A 24 -4.82 -12.48 -4.58
CA LEU A 24 -3.53 -13.15 -4.48
C LEU A 24 -3.67 -14.63 -4.11
N LEU A 25 -4.56 -14.97 -3.18
CA LEU A 25 -4.86 -16.35 -2.81
C LEU A 25 -5.43 -17.13 -4.00
N GLU A 26 -6.39 -16.54 -4.72
CA GLU A 26 -7.02 -17.14 -5.89
C GLU A 26 -6.00 -17.40 -7.01
N LYS A 27 -5.21 -16.39 -7.39
CA LYS A 27 -4.21 -16.51 -8.46
C LYS A 27 -3.10 -17.50 -8.14
N ASN A 28 -2.81 -17.73 -6.86
CA ASN A 28 -1.83 -18.71 -6.42
C ASN A 28 -2.44 -20.07 -6.07
N HIS A 29 -3.75 -20.25 -6.25
CA HIS A 29 -4.48 -21.48 -5.91
C HIS A 29 -4.28 -21.93 -4.45
N VAL A 30 -4.27 -20.96 -3.52
CA VAL A 30 -4.12 -21.21 -2.07
C VAL A 30 -5.48 -21.05 -1.41
N SER A 31 -5.90 -22.04 -0.64
CA SER A 31 -7.12 -21.95 0.18
C SER A 31 -6.74 -21.53 1.60
N ALA A 32 -7.15 -20.33 2.01
CA ALA A 32 -7.00 -19.82 3.37
C ALA A 32 -8.26 -19.05 3.78
N ASP A 33 -8.60 -19.11 5.07
CA ASP A 33 -9.65 -18.27 5.64
C ASP A 33 -9.09 -16.87 5.87
N VAL A 34 -9.89 -15.83 5.62
CA VAL A 34 -9.50 -14.45 5.91
C VAL A 34 -10.40 -13.87 6.98
N ASP A 35 -9.80 -13.54 8.12
CA ASP A 35 -10.46 -12.82 9.22
C ASP A 35 -10.07 -11.35 9.19
N VAL A 36 -10.89 -10.50 9.79
CA VAL A 36 -10.68 -9.05 9.81
C VAL A 36 -10.77 -8.51 11.22
N ALA A 37 -9.63 -8.05 11.73
CA ALA A 37 -9.57 -7.32 12.98
C ALA A 37 -10.25 -5.94 12.88
N LEU A 38 -10.69 -5.41 14.03
CA LEU A 38 -11.37 -4.12 14.15
C LEU A 38 -10.61 -2.99 13.46
N ASP A 39 -9.31 -2.88 13.75
CA ASP A 39 -8.41 -1.91 13.16
C ASP A 39 -6.95 -2.41 13.23
N HIS A 40 -6.02 -1.60 12.74
CA HIS A 40 -4.60 -1.94 12.74
C HIS A 40 -4.02 -2.11 14.17
N ASP A 41 -4.48 -1.31 15.14
CA ASP A 41 -3.94 -1.34 16.51
C ASP A 41 -4.44 -2.56 17.27
N ALA A 42 -5.69 -2.98 17.03
CA ALA A 42 -6.23 -4.25 17.52
C ALA A 42 -5.41 -5.43 16.99
N LEU A 43 -5.11 -5.46 15.69
CA LEU A 43 -4.31 -6.54 15.11
C LEU A 43 -2.87 -6.56 15.64
N VAL A 44 -2.24 -5.39 15.80
CA VAL A 44 -0.92 -5.28 16.47
C VAL A 44 -0.97 -5.85 17.89
N ALA A 45 -2.02 -5.54 18.66
CA ALA A 45 -2.17 -6.05 20.02
C ALA A 45 -2.40 -7.58 20.06
N SER A 46 -3.15 -8.15 19.11
CA SER A 46 -3.33 -9.59 19.00
C SER A 46 -2.03 -10.31 18.61
N ILE A 47 -1.21 -9.73 17.73
CA ILE A 47 0.16 -10.24 17.44
C ILE A 47 1.01 -10.24 18.72
N ALA A 48 0.96 -9.17 19.52
CA ALA A 48 1.69 -9.08 20.79
C ALA A 48 1.27 -10.14 21.81
N ARG A 49 0.05 -10.68 21.70
CA ARG A 49 -0.51 -11.71 22.59
C ARG A 49 -0.45 -13.12 22.01
N TYR A 50 0.14 -13.31 20.83
CA TYR A 50 0.13 -14.58 20.09
C TYR A 50 -1.28 -15.11 19.81
N GLU A 51 -2.24 -14.21 19.59
CA GLU A 51 -3.64 -14.56 19.28
C GLU A 51 -3.87 -14.82 17.78
N VAL A 52 -2.91 -14.46 16.92
CA VAL A 52 -2.99 -14.60 15.45
C VAL A 52 -1.69 -15.12 14.87
N ASP A 53 -1.70 -16.19 14.09
CA ASP A 53 -0.45 -16.76 13.53
C ASP A 53 0.02 -16.02 12.27
N TYR A 54 -0.92 -15.56 11.44
CA TYR A 54 -0.64 -14.90 10.16
C TYR A 54 -1.41 -13.59 10.09
N ALA A 55 -0.71 -12.50 9.75
CA ALA A 55 -1.29 -11.17 9.73
C ALA A 55 -0.86 -10.36 8.50
N VAL A 56 -1.77 -9.50 8.02
CA VAL A 56 -1.49 -8.48 7.02
C VAL A 56 -1.66 -7.10 7.65
N LEU A 57 -0.60 -6.30 7.62
CA LEU A 57 -0.60 -4.93 8.11
C LEU A 57 0.12 -4.01 7.10
N PRO A 58 -0.27 -2.73 6.99
CA PRO A 58 0.53 -1.73 6.31
C PRO A 58 1.68 -1.24 7.19
N GLU A 59 2.72 -0.65 6.61
CA GLU A 59 3.68 0.15 7.37
C GLU A 59 3.03 1.48 7.81
N PRO A 60 3.38 2.04 8.99
CA PRO A 60 4.40 1.55 9.91
C PRO A 60 3.90 0.50 10.94
N LYS A 61 2.69 -0.04 10.78
CA LYS A 61 2.08 -0.97 11.76
C LYS A 61 2.76 -2.34 11.76
N VAL A 62 3.31 -2.80 10.63
CA VAL A 62 4.23 -3.95 10.58
C VAL A 62 5.42 -3.71 11.51
N THR A 63 6.11 -2.57 11.35
CA THR A 63 7.24 -2.23 12.23
C THR A 63 6.82 -2.18 13.71
N ALA A 64 5.66 -1.62 14.02
CA ALA A 64 5.13 -1.56 15.39
C ALA A 64 4.83 -2.97 15.97
N ALA A 65 4.24 -3.88 15.19
CA ALA A 65 3.98 -5.25 15.60
C ALA A 65 5.28 -6.00 15.95
N LEU A 66 6.27 -5.92 15.07
CA LEU A 66 7.57 -6.58 15.25
C LEU A 66 8.38 -6.03 16.44
N MET A 67 8.08 -4.80 16.88
CA MET A 67 8.67 -4.25 18.11
C MET A 67 8.01 -4.81 19.37
N GLN A 68 6.72 -5.13 19.31
CA GLN A 68 5.99 -5.71 20.43
C GLN A 68 6.20 -7.23 20.52
N ASN A 69 6.44 -7.89 19.39
CA ASN A 69 6.70 -9.32 19.34
C ASN A 69 7.82 -9.63 18.33
N ALA A 70 8.99 -9.99 18.85
CA ALA A 70 10.18 -10.28 18.05
C ALA A 70 10.18 -11.70 17.44
N ASP A 71 9.22 -12.56 17.82
CA ASP A 71 9.09 -13.91 17.25
C ASP A 71 8.40 -13.90 15.90
N TYR A 72 7.78 -12.78 15.52
CA TYR A 72 7.18 -12.58 14.20
C TYR A 72 8.22 -12.03 13.23
N GLU A 73 7.99 -12.31 11.95
CA GLU A 73 8.82 -11.82 10.85
C GLU A 73 7.96 -11.52 9.62
N VAL A 74 8.43 -10.60 8.79
CA VAL A 74 7.78 -10.32 7.49
C VAL A 74 8.18 -11.42 6.51
N LYS A 75 7.22 -12.21 6.06
CA LYS A 75 7.45 -13.27 5.05
C LYS A 75 7.17 -12.82 3.62
N LEU A 76 6.20 -11.94 3.42
CA LEU A 76 5.70 -11.54 2.10
C LEU A 76 5.49 -10.03 2.04
N ASN A 77 5.72 -9.45 0.86
CA ASN A 77 5.33 -8.08 0.53
C ASN A 77 4.22 -8.14 -0.53
N LEU A 78 3.05 -7.58 -0.24
CA LEU A 78 1.90 -7.70 -1.13
C LEU A 78 2.11 -7.05 -2.50
N SER A 79 2.87 -5.96 -2.59
CA SER A 79 3.20 -5.36 -3.90
C SER A 79 4.05 -6.30 -4.74
N THR A 80 5.04 -6.96 -4.11
CA THR A 80 5.88 -7.97 -4.79
C THR A 80 5.07 -9.20 -5.20
N GLU A 81 4.18 -9.69 -4.35
CA GLU A 81 3.32 -10.83 -4.71
C GLU A 81 2.32 -10.46 -5.81
N TRP A 82 1.82 -9.23 -5.81
CA TRP A 82 0.95 -8.69 -6.83
C TRP A 82 1.63 -8.59 -8.19
N ASP A 83 2.84 -8.04 -8.25
CA ASP A 83 3.62 -7.90 -9.49
C ASP A 83 3.90 -9.26 -10.16
N LYS A 84 3.88 -10.38 -9.41
CA LYS A 84 4.11 -11.73 -9.97
C LYS A 84 2.91 -12.29 -10.73
N VAL A 85 1.69 -11.85 -10.40
CA VAL A 85 0.44 -12.50 -10.86
C VAL A 85 -0.51 -11.56 -11.60
N SER A 86 -0.15 -10.29 -11.75
CA SER A 86 -0.96 -9.26 -12.40
C SER A 86 -0.18 -8.54 -13.50
N ASP A 87 -0.91 -7.85 -14.38
CA ASP A 87 -0.33 -7.13 -15.53
C ASP A 87 0.18 -5.72 -15.18
N GLY A 88 0.16 -5.31 -13.91
CA GLY A 88 0.59 -3.99 -13.47
C GLY A 88 0.78 -3.91 -11.96
N SER A 89 1.40 -2.85 -11.46
CA SER A 89 1.72 -2.75 -10.04
C SER A 89 0.55 -2.39 -9.13
N LEU A 90 0.66 -2.77 -7.86
CA LEU A 90 -0.35 -2.48 -6.86
C LEU A 90 -0.40 -0.97 -6.54
N ALA A 91 -1.54 -0.33 -6.78
CA ALA A 91 -1.74 1.10 -6.52
C ALA A 91 -2.49 1.32 -5.20
N MET A 92 -1.74 1.63 -4.13
CA MET A 92 -2.30 1.85 -2.79
C MET A 92 -2.59 3.33 -2.47
N GLY A 93 -2.22 4.26 -3.34
CA GLY A 93 -2.43 5.69 -3.14
C GLY A 93 -2.51 6.45 -4.45
N CYS A 94 -3.19 7.60 -4.42
CA CYS A 94 -3.32 8.49 -5.57
C CYS A 94 -3.43 9.96 -5.12
N ILE A 95 -3.16 10.87 -6.05
CA ILE A 95 -3.43 12.29 -5.91
C ILE A 95 -4.73 12.58 -6.66
N VAL A 96 -5.68 13.23 -5.99
CA VAL A 96 -6.95 13.62 -6.59
C VAL A 96 -7.06 15.14 -6.55
N ALA A 97 -7.44 15.73 -7.68
CA ALA A 97 -7.73 17.15 -7.79
C ALA A 97 -9.01 17.36 -8.60
N ARG A 98 -9.78 18.41 -8.24
CA ARG A 98 -11.00 18.77 -8.99
C ARG A 98 -10.63 19.30 -10.36
N ASN A 99 -11.42 18.92 -11.38
CA ASN A 99 -11.23 19.38 -12.75
C ASN A 99 -11.17 20.91 -12.88
N GLU A 100 -12.04 21.63 -12.16
CA GLU A 100 -12.04 23.10 -12.14
C GLU A 100 -10.67 23.66 -11.70
N PHE A 101 -10.11 23.12 -10.61
CA PHE A 101 -8.82 23.57 -10.10
C PHE A 101 -7.67 23.25 -11.06
N ILE A 102 -7.68 22.08 -11.70
CA ILE A 102 -6.68 21.71 -12.71
C ILE A 102 -6.74 22.67 -13.90
N ASN A 103 -7.94 22.99 -14.38
CA ASN A 103 -8.13 23.85 -15.53
C ASN A 103 -7.71 25.30 -15.25
N GLU A 104 -8.04 25.83 -14.07
CA GLU A 104 -7.70 27.21 -13.66
C GLU A 104 -6.23 27.36 -13.24
N HIS A 105 -5.62 26.29 -12.72
CA HIS A 105 -4.29 26.34 -12.10
C HIS A 105 -3.31 25.30 -12.64
N LYS A 106 -3.43 24.93 -13.93
CA LYS A 106 -2.63 23.86 -14.55
C LYS A 106 -1.12 23.98 -14.31
N GLY A 107 -0.58 25.19 -14.39
CA GLY A 107 0.85 25.44 -14.12
C GLY A 107 1.25 25.13 -12.67
N ALA A 108 0.41 25.50 -11.70
CA ALA A 108 0.65 25.20 -10.28
C ALA A 108 0.51 23.71 -9.98
N VAL A 109 -0.49 23.04 -10.58
CA VAL A 109 -0.66 21.58 -10.46
C VAL A 109 0.56 20.84 -11.00
N ASN A 110 1.04 21.22 -12.20
CA ASN A 110 2.23 20.60 -12.77
C ASN A 110 3.47 20.82 -11.89
N ARG A 111 3.68 22.05 -11.42
CA ARG A 111 4.79 22.35 -10.52
C ARG A 111 4.72 21.52 -9.23
N PHE A 112 3.53 21.39 -8.64
CA PHE A 112 3.32 20.53 -7.48
C PHE A 112 3.67 19.07 -7.75
N LEU A 113 3.26 18.52 -8.90
CA LEU A 113 3.57 17.13 -9.26
C LEU A 113 5.07 16.92 -9.51
N ASP A 114 5.77 17.90 -10.07
CA ASP A 114 7.23 17.87 -10.21
C ASP A 114 7.92 17.88 -8.85
N ASP A 115 7.52 18.81 -7.96
CA ASP A 115 8.05 18.92 -6.60
C ASP A 115 7.74 17.64 -5.79
N TYR A 116 6.54 17.07 -5.95
CA TYR A 116 6.13 15.83 -5.29
C TYR A 116 6.92 14.62 -5.79
N LYS A 117 7.14 14.51 -7.11
CA LYS A 117 8.01 13.47 -7.68
C LYS A 117 9.41 13.58 -7.09
N ALA A 118 9.99 14.78 -7.03
CA ALA A 118 11.31 14.98 -6.45
C ALA A 118 11.35 14.56 -4.97
N SER A 119 10.30 14.87 -4.19
CA SER A 119 10.19 14.42 -2.79
C SER A 119 10.11 12.90 -2.65
N VAL A 120 9.36 12.23 -3.55
CA VAL A 120 9.24 10.77 -3.58
C VAL A 120 10.56 10.11 -3.99
N ASP A 121 11.22 10.63 -5.02
CA ASP A 121 12.52 10.12 -5.44
C ASP A 121 13.56 10.28 -4.33
N TYR A 122 13.54 11.42 -3.61
CA TYR A 122 14.46 11.68 -2.51
C TYR A 122 14.30 10.68 -1.36
N ILE A 123 13.06 10.39 -0.92
CA ILE A 123 12.82 9.45 0.17
C ILE A 123 13.06 7.98 -0.23
N ALA A 124 12.93 7.67 -1.53
CA ALA A 124 13.17 6.34 -2.07
C ALA A 124 14.66 6.04 -2.34
N ASP A 125 15.52 7.05 -2.37
CA ASP A 125 16.96 6.91 -2.59
C ASP A 125 17.69 6.51 -1.30
N ASP A 126 18.36 5.36 -1.32
CA ASP A 126 19.12 4.83 -0.18
C ASP A 126 20.21 5.80 0.31
N SER A 127 20.74 6.67 -0.55
CA SER A 127 21.75 7.66 -0.18
C SER A 127 21.23 8.72 0.80
N HIS A 128 19.91 8.90 0.86
CA HIS A 128 19.23 9.82 1.78
C HIS A 128 18.51 9.10 2.93
N ALA A 129 18.71 7.79 3.13
CA ALA A 129 17.92 7.00 4.08
C ALA A 129 17.97 7.55 5.53
N ASP A 130 19.14 8.04 5.96
CA ASP A 130 19.32 8.58 7.32
C ASP A 130 18.59 9.92 7.51
N GLU A 131 18.71 10.83 6.54
CA GLU A 131 18.03 12.14 6.54
C GLU A 131 16.51 11.98 6.40
N SER A 132 16.08 11.04 5.56
CA SER A 132 14.67 10.67 5.38
C SER A 132 14.07 10.10 6.66
N ALA A 133 14.77 9.18 7.33
CA ALA A 133 14.33 8.63 8.61
C ALA A 133 14.24 9.71 9.69
N GLN A 134 15.18 10.66 9.71
CA GLN A 134 15.13 11.80 10.64
C GLN A 134 13.92 12.71 10.34
N THR A 135 13.66 13.00 9.07
CA THR A 135 12.49 13.79 8.64
C THR A 135 11.18 13.17 9.11
N ILE A 136 11.05 11.84 9.03
CA ILE A 136 9.87 11.10 9.54
C ILE A 136 9.69 11.31 11.06
N VAL A 137 10.79 11.33 11.81
CA VAL A 137 10.76 11.55 13.26
C VAL A 137 10.43 13.00 13.60
N ASP A 138 11.05 13.95 12.93
CA ASP A 138 10.84 15.38 13.15
C ASP A 138 9.40 15.79 12.79
N ALA A 139 8.80 15.14 11.79
CA ALA A 139 7.39 15.28 11.43
C ALA A 139 6.42 14.60 12.42
N GLY A 140 6.93 13.85 13.40
CA GLY A 140 6.11 13.14 14.39
C GLY A 140 5.39 11.90 13.87
N VAL A 141 5.75 11.42 12.67
CA VAL A 141 5.13 10.22 12.07
C VAL A 141 5.56 8.96 12.81
N LEU A 142 6.85 8.86 13.17
CA LEU A 142 7.37 7.80 14.03
C LEU A 142 8.22 8.37 15.16
N PRO A 143 8.19 7.75 16.35
CA PRO A 143 8.75 8.40 17.54
C PRO A 143 10.27 8.32 17.64
N LYS A 144 10.93 7.42 16.90
CA LYS A 144 12.38 7.17 17.04
C LYS A 144 13.05 6.84 15.72
N LEU A 145 14.27 7.34 15.54
CA LEU A 145 15.07 7.17 14.32
C LEU A 145 15.29 5.71 13.91
N PRO A 146 15.66 4.76 14.81
CA PRO A 146 15.84 3.36 14.40
C PRO A 146 14.57 2.70 13.87
N ILE A 147 13.40 3.12 14.38
CA ILE A 147 12.09 2.62 13.95
C ILE A 147 11.78 3.16 12.55
N ALA A 148 12.00 4.46 12.35
CA ALA A 148 11.83 5.09 11.04
C ALA A 148 12.74 4.47 9.97
N LYS A 149 14.01 4.19 10.30
CA LYS A 149 14.93 3.47 9.40
C LYS A 149 14.42 2.08 9.03
N LYS A 150 13.90 1.32 10.00
CA LYS A 150 13.34 -0.03 9.74
C LYS A 150 12.09 0.04 8.85
N ALA A 151 11.17 0.96 9.12
CA ALA A 151 9.99 1.16 8.31
C ALA A 151 10.34 1.59 6.86
N LEU A 152 11.29 2.51 6.69
CA LEU A 152 11.78 2.91 5.37
C LEU A 152 12.42 1.74 4.60
N ALA A 153 13.22 0.92 5.27
CA ALA A 153 13.82 -0.27 4.65
C ALA A 153 12.74 -1.26 4.16
N ASN A 154 11.67 -1.44 4.93
CA ASN A 154 10.55 -2.31 4.55
C ASN A 154 9.70 -1.73 3.40
N LEU A 155 9.68 -0.40 3.24
CA LEU A 155 8.99 0.32 2.16
C LEU A 155 9.83 0.46 0.89
N LYS A 156 11.06 -0.07 0.86
CA LYS A 156 11.96 0.05 -0.29
C LYS A 156 11.29 -0.46 -1.57
N GLY A 157 11.38 0.34 -2.63
CA GLY A 157 10.75 0.06 -3.92
C GLY A 157 9.22 0.20 -3.95
N SER A 158 8.57 0.48 -2.82
CA SER A 158 7.11 0.66 -2.73
C SER A 158 6.69 2.14 -2.71
N ILE A 159 7.59 3.06 -2.34
CA ILE A 159 7.34 4.51 -2.41
C ILE A 159 7.72 5.00 -3.82
N VAL A 160 6.73 5.19 -4.68
CA VAL A 160 6.91 5.52 -6.09
C VAL A 160 5.97 6.62 -6.56
N PHE A 161 6.39 7.36 -7.58
CA PHE A 161 5.56 8.31 -8.29
C PHE A 161 5.40 7.86 -9.74
N ARG A 162 4.15 7.77 -10.21
CA ARG A 162 3.80 7.37 -11.57
C ARG A 162 2.89 8.43 -12.16
N GLU A 163 3.10 8.76 -13.43
CA GLU A 163 2.24 9.70 -14.16
C GLU A 163 2.00 9.25 -15.60
N GLY A 164 1.14 9.98 -16.32
CA GLY A 164 0.87 9.76 -17.73
C GLY A 164 0.34 8.34 -18.03
N LYS A 165 0.88 7.72 -19.09
CA LYS A 165 0.44 6.39 -19.55
C LYS A 165 0.69 5.30 -18.51
N GLU A 166 1.80 5.39 -17.78
CA GLU A 166 2.14 4.38 -16.78
C GLU A 166 1.14 4.41 -15.62
N MET A 167 0.87 5.59 -15.05
CA MET A 167 -0.16 5.75 -14.02
C MET A 167 -1.53 5.22 -14.47
N LYS A 168 -1.95 5.57 -15.68
CA LYS A 168 -3.23 5.08 -16.23
C LYS A 168 -3.25 3.55 -16.32
N SER A 169 -2.18 2.94 -16.85
CA SER A 169 -2.09 1.48 -16.98
C SER A 169 -2.14 0.79 -15.62
N THR A 170 -1.38 1.29 -14.65
CA THR A 170 -1.36 0.76 -13.27
C THR A 170 -2.76 0.81 -12.64
N LEU A 171 -3.43 1.97 -12.72
CA LEU A 171 -4.77 2.13 -12.13
C LEU A 171 -5.84 1.30 -12.85
N VAL A 172 -5.80 1.21 -14.18
CA VAL A 172 -6.75 0.38 -14.94
C VAL A 172 -6.57 -1.10 -14.59
N SER A 173 -5.33 -1.58 -14.46
CA SER A 173 -5.06 -2.95 -14.03
C SER A 173 -5.62 -3.22 -12.62
N PHE A 174 -5.32 -2.32 -11.66
CA PHE A 174 -5.82 -2.44 -10.30
C PHE A 174 -7.36 -2.39 -10.21
N TYR A 175 -8.00 -1.45 -10.91
CA TYR A 175 -9.47 -1.36 -10.93
C TYR A 175 -10.11 -2.54 -11.68
N GLY A 176 -9.42 -3.18 -12.62
CA GLY A 176 -9.89 -4.43 -13.22
C GLY A 176 -10.07 -5.53 -12.17
N VAL A 177 -9.08 -5.71 -11.30
CA VAL A 177 -9.18 -6.67 -10.19
C VAL A 177 -10.30 -6.32 -9.22
N LEU A 178 -10.45 -5.03 -8.88
CA LEU A 178 -11.56 -4.60 -8.03
C LEU A 178 -12.91 -4.77 -8.71
N LEU A 179 -13.00 -4.60 -10.04
CA LEU A 179 -14.24 -4.81 -10.78
C LEU A 179 -14.68 -6.29 -10.74
N GLU A 180 -13.71 -7.22 -10.82
CA GLU A 180 -13.97 -8.66 -10.75
C GLU A 180 -14.38 -9.11 -9.35
N SER A 181 -13.73 -8.60 -8.31
CA SER A 181 -13.89 -9.06 -6.92
C SER A 181 -14.91 -8.26 -6.09
N SER A 182 -15.02 -6.95 -6.32
CA SER A 182 -15.85 -6.02 -5.53
C SER A 182 -16.29 -4.83 -6.40
N PRO A 183 -17.15 -5.04 -7.41
CA PRO A 183 -17.50 -4.02 -8.40
C PRO A 183 -18.06 -2.74 -7.80
N ASP A 184 -18.84 -2.84 -6.73
CA ASP A 184 -19.43 -1.68 -6.05
C ASP A 184 -18.38 -0.74 -5.44
N SER A 185 -17.17 -1.23 -5.13
CA SER A 185 -16.07 -0.43 -4.58
C SER A 185 -15.54 0.64 -5.54
N ILE A 186 -15.78 0.47 -6.84
CA ILE A 186 -15.38 1.43 -7.89
C ILE A 186 -16.58 2.01 -8.64
N GLY A 187 -17.81 1.80 -8.15
CA GLY A 187 -19.03 2.26 -8.82
C GLY A 187 -19.49 1.39 -10.00
N GLY A 188 -19.03 0.13 -10.06
CA GLY A 188 -19.54 -0.90 -10.98
C GLY A 188 -18.95 -0.88 -12.40
N ALA A 189 -18.06 0.04 -12.73
CA ALA A 189 -17.41 0.12 -14.03
C ALA A 189 -16.02 0.75 -13.93
N LEU A 190 -15.16 0.48 -14.92
CA LEU A 190 -13.89 1.17 -15.04
C LEU A 190 -14.09 2.67 -15.34
N PRO A 191 -13.30 3.56 -14.74
CA PRO A 191 -13.37 4.99 -15.04
C PRO A 191 -13.04 5.28 -16.51
N SER A 192 -13.69 6.32 -17.06
CA SER A 192 -13.39 6.82 -18.40
C SER A 192 -12.02 7.51 -18.47
N ASP A 193 -11.52 7.75 -19.68
CA ASP A 193 -10.23 8.43 -19.91
C ASP A 193 -10.11 9.80 -19.23
N SER A 194 -11.22 10.53 -19.10
CA SER A 194 -11.27 11.84 -18.42
C SER A 194 -11.05 11.78 -16.91
N PHE A 195 -11.07 10.58 -16.32
CA PHE A 195 -10.75 10.38 -14.90
C PHE A 195 -9.24 10.54 -14.62
N TYR A 196 -8.40 10.26 -15.62
CA TYR A 196 -6.95 10.21 -15.46
C TYR A 196 -6.30 11.51 -15.94
N TYR A 197 -5.58 12.18 -15.04
CA TYR A 197 -4.75 13.31 -15.42
C TYR A 197 -3.45 12.84 -16.07
N ALA A 198 -3.23 13.18 -17.34
CA ALA A 198 -2.00 12.88 -18.06
C ALA A 198 -1.35 14.19 -18.55
N ARG A 199 -0.05 14.31 -18.28
CA ARG A 199 0.82 15.39 -18.77
C ARG A 199 2.06 14.81 -19.44
#